data_AF-A0A2G2HHA2-F1
#
_entry.id   AF-A0A2G2HHA2-F1
#
_cell.length_a   1.000
_cell.length_b   1.000
_cell.length_c   1.000
_cell.angle_alpha   90.00
_cell.angle_beta   90.00
_cell.angle_gamma   90.00
#
_symmetry.space_group_name_H-M   'P 1'
#
loop_
_entity.id
_entity.type
_entity.pdbx_description
1 polymer ?
#
loop_
_entity_poly.entity_id
_entity_poly.type
_entity_poly.pdbx_seq_one_letter_code
_entity_poly.pdbx_strand_id
1 'polypeptide(L)'
;MKKRILNTVLPSILLIGAVFIIGSGCTGSGDQYYSWYADADGDGFGKWEANPESATLQPQPQGKVRDASDCNDTDATINPDAIEVPDNDIDEDCNGLYAYTFYLDNDSDGFGESTPTILEINLGDGPPEKYVMNNVDCNDNDMTVNILADEIMGNGMDDNCNGLTDADDIRFIDEDGDGYGSQNEAAADGVFNNLDCDDLNPDVHPYATEVSGNNIDDDCDGTIDE
;
A
#
# COMPACT_ATOMS: atom_id res chain seq x y z
N MET A 1 60.31 29.90 -64.66
CA MET A 1 60.74 28.62 -65.27
C MET A 1 60.68 27.55 -64.18
N LYS A 2 59.54 26.89 -63.92
CA LYS A 2 58.99 25.76 -64.67
C LYS A 2 60.07 24.73 -65.05
N LYS A 3 60.42 23.85 -64.09
CA LYS A 3 60.85 22.45 -64.26
C LYS A 3 61.46 21.94 -62.94
N ARG A 4 60.62 21.31 -62.11
CA ARG A 4 60.97 20.27 -61.11
C ARG A 4 59.71 19.87 -60.31
N ILE A 5 58.64 19.60 -61.06
CA ILE A 5 57.61 18.66 -60.61
C ILE A 5 58.20 17.26 -60.85
N LEU A 6 57.86 16.30 -60.01
CA LEU A 6 58.21 14.87 -60.13
C LEU A 6 59.64 14.52 -59.71
N ASN A 7 59.87 14.25 -58.42
CA ASN A 7 60.77 13.17 -57.95
C ASN A 7 60.94 13.05 -56.41
N THR A 8 60.11 13.67 -55.57
CA THR A 8 60.27 13.52 -54.10
C THR A 8 58.99 13.22 -53.32
N VAL A 9 57.91 12.80 -53.98
CA VAL A 9 56.65 12.42 -53.28
C VAL A 9 56.18 11.00 -53.66
N LEU A 10 57.05 10.18 -54.25
CA LEU A 10 56.67 8.88 -54.82
C LEU A 10 57.40 7.64 -54.25
N PRO A 11 57.83 7.60 -52.98
CA PRO A 11 57.88 6.31 -52.30
C PRO A 11 57.33 6.28 -50.87
N SER A 12 56.65 7.32 -50.37
CA SER A 12 56.08 7.32 -49.01
C SER A 12 54.59 6.95 -48.95
N ILE A 13 53.88 6.86 -50.08
CA ILE A 13 52.45 6.51 -50.12
C ILE A 13 52.22 5.02 -50.43
N LEU A 14 53.26 4.28 -50.83
CA LEU A 14 53.16 2.85 -51.15
C LEU A 14 53.74 1.91 -50.08
N LEU A 15 53.92 2.40 -48.84
CA LEU A 15 54.34 1.59 -47.68
C LEU A 15 53.34 1.67 -46.51
N ILE A 16 52.09 2.08 -46.78
CA ILE A 16 50.97 2.03 -45.81
C ILE A 16 49.94 0.94 -46.22
N GLY A 17 50.13 0.29 -47.37
CA GLY A 17 49.16 -0.65 -47.95
C GLY A 17 49.41 -2.14 -47.71
N ALA A 18 50.41 -2.56 -46.92
CA ALA A 18 50.76 -3.99 -46.82
C ALA A 18 51.38 -4.41 -45.48
N VAL A 19 50.78 -4.00 -44.35
CA VAL A 19 50.90 -4.77 -43.12
C VAL A 19 49.67 -5.66 -43.03
N PHE A 20 49.81 -6.89 -43.52
CA PHE A 20 49.11 -8.12 -43.11
C PHE A 20 48.18 -7.89 -41.91
N ILE A 21 46.85 -7.90 -42.03
CA ILE A 21 46.01 -9.10 -42.26
C ILE A 21 46.74 -10.38 -41.86
N ILE A 22 47.04 -10.56 -40.57
CA ILE A 22 46.71 -11.74 -39.74
C ILE A 22 47.19 -11.45 -38.32
N GLY A 23 46.34 -10.81 -37.54
CA GLY A 23 46.38 -10.81 -36.08
C GLY A 23 44.97 -11.17 -35.63
N SER A 24 44.77 -12.47 -35.40
CA SER A 24 43.62 -13.16 -34.85
C SER A 24 42.34 -12.34 -34.67
N GLY A 25 41.27 -12.77 -35.35
CA GLY A 25 39.93 -12.41 -34.95
C GLY A 25 39.74 -12.70 -33.47
N CYS A 26 39.74 -11.66 -32.67
CA CYS A 26 38.82 -11.58 -31.57
C CYS A 26 37.54 -11.01 -32.19
N THR A 27 36.73 -11.87 -32.80
CA THR A 27 35.29 -11.71 -32.62
C THR A 27 35.10 -11.85 -31.12
N GLY A 28 35.30 -10.76 -30.37
CA GLY A 28 34.83 -10.73 -29.01
C GLY A 28 33.34 -10.98 -29.12
N SER A 29 32.91 -12.20 -28.82
CA SER A 29 31.70 -12.35 -28.04
C SER A 29 31.90 -11.37 -26.90
N GLY A 30 31.30 -10.18 -27.01
CA GLY A 30 31.28 -9.27 -25.88
C GLY A 30 30.49 -10.03 -24.84
N ASP A 31 31.20 -10.70 -23.92
CA ASP A 31 30.59 -11.50 -22.88
C ASP A 31 29.55 -10.61 -22.21
N GLN A 32 28.27 -10.94 -22.40
CA GLN A 32 27.19 -10.18 -21.81
C GLN A 32 27.24 -10.48 -20.32
N TYR A 33 27.57 -9.47 -19.53
CA TYR A 33 27.54 -9.54 -18.08
C TYR A 33 26.15 -9.13 -17.59
N TYR A 34 25.65 -9.88 -16.63
CA TYR A 34 24.38 -9.63 -15.96
C TYR A 34 24.64 -9.34 -14.49
N SER A 35 23.78 -8.53 -13.90
CA SER A 35 23.67 -8.39 -12.45
C SER A 35 22.91 -9.59 -11.89
N TRP A 36 23.46 -10.18 -10.84
CA TRP A 36 22.88 -11.28 -10.08
C TRP A 36 22.72 -10.87 -8.61
N TYR A 37 21.47 -10.86 -8.15
CA TYR A 37 21.04 -10.44 -6.82
C TYR A 37 20.93 -11.65 -5.90
N ALA A 38 21.20 -11.49 -4.61
CA ALA A 38 20.99 -12.60 -3.66
C ALA A 38 19.50 -12.96 -3.62
N ASP A 39 19.23 -14.26 -3.48
CA ASP A 39 17.91 -14.88 -3.30
C ASP A 39 18.06 -15.75 -2.05
N ALA A 40 17.88 -15.15 -0.88
CA ALA A 40 18.25 -15.71 0.41
C ALA A 40 17.12 -16.55 1.02
N ASP A 41 15.87 -16.29 0.69
CA ASP A 41 14.71 -17.08 1.09
C ASP A 41 14.27 -18.12 0.04
N GLY A 42 14.76 -18.01 -1.21
CA GLY A 42 14.60 -19.02 -2.24
C GLY A 42 13.29 -18.94 -3.02
N ASP A 43 12.65 -17.79 -3.06
CA ASP A 43 11.40 -17.58 -3.81
C ASP A 43 11.59 -17.30 -5.30
N GLY A 44 12.83 -17.03 -5.72
CA GLY A 44 13.21 -16.79 -7.11
C GLY A 44 13.31 -15.31 -7.49
N PHE A 45 13.07 -14.41 -6.54
CA PHE A 45 13.35 -13.00 -6.62
C PHE A 45 14.57 -12.66 -5.76
N GLY A 46 15.14 -11.49 -5.97
CA GLY A 46 16.29 -11.06 -5.20
C GLY A 46 16.23 -9.59 -4.93
N LYS A 47 16.99 -9.14 -3.94
CA LYS A 47 16.92 -7.75 -3.48
C LYS A 47 17.87 -6.81 -4.22
N TRP A 48 17.34 -5.73 -4.78
CA TRP A 48 18.13 -4.75 -5.54
C TRP A 48 19.27 -4.08 -4.75
N GLU A 49 19.13 -3.94 -3.42
CA GLU A 49 20.14 -3.35 -2.54
C GLU A 49 21.32 -4.29 -2.23
N ALA A 50 21.18 -5.58 -2.55
CA ALA A 50 22.21 -6.58 -2.31
C ALA A 50 23.30 -6.52 -3.40
N ASN A 51 24.23 -5.56 -3.29
CA ASN A 51 25.46 -5.40 -4.07
C ASN A 51 25.67 -6.48 -5.16
N PRO A 52 25.12 -6.29 -6.38
CA PRO A 52 24.93 -7.39 -7.32
C PRO A 52 26.26 -7.95 -7.81
N GLU A 53 26.31 -9.26 -7.98
CA GLU A 53 27.44 -9.92 -8.62
C GLU A 53 27.32 -9.75 -10.13
N SER A 54 28.40 -9.29 -10.78
CA SER A 54 28.46 -9.23 -12.24
C SER A 54 29.06 -10.51 -12.79
N ALA A 55 28.26 -11.31 -13.49
CA ALA A 55 28.70 -12.59 -14.08
C ALA A 55 28.10 -12.82 -15.48
N THR A 56 28.76 -13.68 -16.25
CA THR A 56 28.29 -14.08 -17.60
C THR A 56 26.99 -14.86 -17.53
N LEU A 57 26.26 -14.96 -18.66
CA LEU A 57 24.96 -15.64 -18.76
C LEU A 57 24.85 -17.01 -18.09
N GLN A 58 25.90 -17.83 -18.15
CA GLN A 58 25.86 -19.20 -17.68
C GLN A 58 27.22 -19.65 -17.09
N PRO A 59 27.21 -20.40 -15.97
CA PRO A 59 26.04 -20.74 -15.16
C PRO A 59 25.56 -19.58 -14.26
N GLN A 60 24.27 -19.60 -13.87
CA GLN A 60 23.73 -18.78 -12.78
C GLN A 60 24.54 -19.03 -11.50
N PRO A 61 25.03 -17.98 -10.82
CA PRO A 61 25.65 -18.13 -9.50
C PRO A 61 24.67 -18.75 -8.49
N GLN A 62 25.18 -19.61 -7.61
CA GLN A 62 24.34 -20.28 -6.61
C GLN A 62 23.72 -19.27 -5.64
N GLY A 63 22.41 -19.41 -5.37
CA GLY A 63 21.67 -18.55 -4.43
C GLY A 63 21.52 -17.11 -4.93
N LYS A 64 21.53 -16.91 -6.25
CA LYS A 64 21.34 -15.60 -6.87
C LYS A 64 20.43 -15.67 -8.07
N VAL A 65 19.63 -14.64 -8.30
CA VAL A 65 18.70 -14.52 -9.44
C VAL A 65 18.93 -13.22 -10.21
N ARG A 66 18.29 -13.09 -11.37
CA ARG A 66 18.38 -11.89 -12.21
C ARG A 66 17.33 -10.84 -11.87
N ASP A 67 16.22 -11.28 -11.30
CA ASP A 67 15.18 -10.38 -10.85
C ASP A 67 15.65 -9.70 -9.56
N ALA A 68 15.34 -8.42 -9.44
CA ALA A 68 15.81 -7.56 -8.35
C ALA A 68 14.65 -6.94 -7.58
N SER A 69 13.44 -7.44 -7.82
CA SER A 69 12.18 -6.80 -7.42
C SER A 69 11.70 -7.25 -6.04
N ASP A 70 12.48 -8.05 -5.31
CA ASP A 70 12.10 -8.49 -3.98
C ASP A 70 12.44 -7.41 -2.92
N CYS A 71 11.42 -7.05 -2.15
CA CYS A 71 11.46 -6.07 -1.09
C CYS A 71 11.88 -6.68 0.26
N ASN A 72 11.67 -7.98 0.47
CA ASN A 72 12.04 -8.74 1.67
C ASN A 72 12.68 -10.12 1.40
N ASP A 73 13.96 -10.11 1.01
CA ASP A 73 14.90 -11.25 0.86
C ASP A 73 15.13 -12.12 2.13
N THR A 74 14.24 -12.07 3.11
CA THR A 74 14.24 -12.97 4.27
C THR A 74 12.93 -13.72 4.43
N ASP A 75 11.93 -13.45 3.59
CA ASP A 75 10.60 -14.03 3.65
C ASP A 75 10.05 -14.34 2.26
N ALA A 76 10.09 -15.62 1.89
CA ALA A 76 9.63 -16.14 0.61
C ALA A 76 8.14 -15.93 0.31
N THR A 77 7.35 -15.38 1.25
CA THR A 77 5.96 -14.99 1.01
C THR A 77 5.78 -13.53 0.59
N ILE A 78 6.84 -12.72 0.61
CA ILE A 78 6.84 -11.31 0.22
C ILE A 78 7.70 -11.14 -1.02
N ASN A 79 7.06 -11.06 -2.19
CA ASN A 79 7.71 -10.94 -3.49
C ASN A 79 6.71 -10.51 -4.57
N PRO A 80 7.17 -10.09 -5.76
CA PRO A 80 6.30 -9.60 -6.85
C PRO A 80 5.15 -10.50 -7.34
N ASP A 81 5.16 -11.79 -7.01
CA ASP A 81 4.09 -12.72 -7.37
C ASP A 81 3.16 -13.04 -6.18
N ALA A 82 3.39 -12.43 -5.01
CA ALA A 82 2.57 -12.60 -3.83
C ALA A 82 1.18 -11.97 -4.01
N ILE A 83 0.26 -12.37 -3.13
CA ILE A 83 -1.07 -11.78 -3.05
C ILE A 83 -1.09 -10.99 -1.75
N GLU A 84 -1.50 -9.73 -1.86
CA GLU A 84 -1.71 -8.85 -0.72
C GLU A 84 -2.63 -9.48 0.34
N VAL A 85 -2.22 -9.35 1.59
CA VAL A 85 -3.02 -9.64 2.77
C VAL A 85 -3.51 -8.30 3.31
N PRO A 86 -4.82 -8.00 3.22
CA PRO A 86 -5.31 -6.68 3.61
C PRO A 86 -5.14 -6.44 5.11
N ASP A 87 -5.01 -5.15 5.46
CA ASP A 87 -5.04 -4.63 6.84
C ASP A 87 -3.89 -5.15 7.73
N ASN A 88 -2.68 -5.25 7.16
CA ASN A 88 -1.48 -5.68 7.90
C ASN A 88 -0.24 -4.78 7.70
N ASP A 89 -0.36 -3.68 6.93
CA ASP A 89 0.70 -2.75 6.56
C ASP A 89 1.98 -3.37 5.99
N ILE A 90 1.84 -4.50 5.29
CA ILE A 90 2.93 -5.15 4.55
C ILE A 90 2.59 -5.08 3.05
N ASP A 91 3.55 -4.62 2.26
CA ASP A 91 3.53 -4.68 0.79
C ASP A 91 4.03 -6.08 0.38
N GLU A 92 3.13 -7.05 0.26
CA GLU A 92 3.49 -8.43 -0.07
C GLU A 92 3.98 -8.56 -1.50
N ASP A 93 3.35 -7.87 -2.45
CA ASP A 93 3.67 -7.96 -3.87
C ASP A 93 4.78 -6.98 -4.33
N CYS A 94 5.39 -6.27 -3.39
CA CYS A 94 6.49 -5.34 -3.60
C CYS A 94 6.18 -4.26 -4.67
N ASN A 95 4.91 -3.88 -4.85
CA ASN A 95 4.50 -2.88 -5.84
C ASN A 95 4.50 -1.45 -5.27
N GLY A 96 4.68 -1.31 -3.96
CA GLY A 96 4.70 -0.04 -3.23
C GLY A 96 3.33 0.47 -2.81
N LEU A 97 2.29 -0.35 -2.95
CA LEU A 97 0.94 -0.14 -2.43
C LEU A 97 0.64 -1.20 -1.38
N TYR A 98 -0.40 -0.95 -0.60
CA TYR A 98 -0.81 -1.78 0.53
C TYR A 98 -2.29 -2.04 0.40
N ALA A 99 -2.72 -3.29 0.58
CA ALA A 99 -4.13 -3.62 0.56
C ALA A 99 -4.83 -3.24 1.87
N TYR A 100 -5.99 -2.60 1.73
CA TYR A 100 -6.91 -2.34 2.83
C TYR A 100 -8.32 -2.77 2.47
N THR A 101 -9.07 -3.15 3.49
CA THR A 101 -10.50 -3.43 3.39
C THR A 101 -11.29 -2.15 3.50
N PHE A 102 -12.07 -1.84 2.46
CA PHE A 102 -12.97 -0.71 2.43
C PHE A 102 -14.42 -1.13 2.22
N TYR A 103 -15.33 -0.22 2.53
CA TYR A 103 -16.77 -0.40 2.38
C TYR A 103 -17.33 0.79 1.62
N LEU A 104 -18.27 0.53 0.71
CA LEU A 104 -18.91 1.58 -0.08
C LEU A 104 -19.76 2.43 0.85
N ASP A 105 -19.60 3.76 0.74
CA ASP A 105 -20.45 4.79 1.34
C ASP A 105 -21.14 5.52 0.18
N ASN A 106 -22.32 5.01 -0.19
CA ASN A 106 -23.06 5.41 -1.37
C ASN A 106 -23.96 6.62 -1.12
N ASP A 107 -24.44 6.84 0.10
CA ASP A 107 -25.23 8.03 0.45
C ASP A 107 -24.43 9.17 1.10
N SER A 108 -23.14 8.94 1.36
CA SER A 108 -22.16 9.92 1.81
C SER A 108 -22.42 10.45 3.22
N ASP A 109 -22.85 9.58 4.13
CA ASP A 109 -23.01 9.91 5.55
C ASP A 109 -21.78 9.56 6.43
N GLY A 110 -20.79 8.88 5.84
CA GLY A 110 -19.55 8.49 6.51
C GLY A 110 -19.54 7.05 7.02
N PHE A 111 -20.62 6.28 6.82
CA PHE A 111 -20.72 4.88 7.22
C PHE A 111 -20.86 3.97 6.00
N GLY A 112 -20.18 2.81 6.05
CA GLY A 112 -20.08 1.93 4.90
C GLY A 112 -21.02 0.73 4.99
N GLU A 113 -21.44 0.19 3.84
CA GLU A 113 -22.23 -1.04 3.79
C GLU A 113 -21.44 -2.27 4.28
N SER A 114 -22.14 -3.37 4.57
CA SER A 114 -21.52 -4.62 5.04
C SER A 114 -20.62 -5.36 4.04
N THR A 115 -20.61 -4.98 2.76
CA THR A 115 -19.87 -5.69 1.70
C THR A 115 -18.45 -5.15 1.56
N PRO A 116 -17.40 -5.92 1.89
CA PRO A 116 -16.02 -5.44 1.78
C PRO A 116 -15.55 -5.39 0.33
N THR A 117 -14.72 -4.40 0.04
CA THR A 117 -13.94 -4.24 -1.20
C THR A 117 -12.48 -4.05 -0.83
N ILE A 118 -11.61 -4.91 -1.36
CA ILE A 118 -10.16 -4.79 -1.15
C ILE A 118 -9.60 -3.86 -2.23
N LEU A 119 -8.91 -2.80 -1.82
CA LEU A 119 -8.22 -1.87 -2.71
C LEU A 119 -6.80 -1.64 -2.20
N GLU A 120 -5.89 -1.40 -3.14
CA GLU A 120 -4.51 -1.03 -2.85
C GLU A 120 -4.33 0.50 -2.89
N ILE A 121 -3.73 1.06 -1.84
CA ILE A 121 -3.43 2.50 -1.71
C ILE A 121 -2.00 2.72 -1.19
N ASN A 122 -1.51 3.97 -1.17
CA ASN A 122 -0.25 4.24 -0.49
C ASN A 122 -0.45 4.18 1.02
N LEU A 123 0.55 3.68 1.75
CA LEU A 123 0.55 3.71 3.21
C LEU A 123 0.32 5.12 3.74
N GLY A 124 -0.69 5.26 4.61
CA GLY A 124 -1.10 6.52 5.23
C GLY A 124 -2.00 7.41 4.35
N ASP A 125 -2.39 6.98 3.14
CA ASP A 125 -3.50 7.61 2.44
C ASP A 125 -4.83 7.25 3.15
N GLY A 126 -5.75 8.22 3.23
CA GLY A 126 -7.11 7.95 3.70
C GLY A 126 -7.93 7.14 2.69
N PRO A 127 -9.17 6.75 3.07
CA PRO A 127 -10.06 6.01 2.19
C PRO A 127 -10.27 6.70 0.82
N PRO A 128 -10.33 5.94 -0.29
CA PRO A 128 -10.68 6.47 -1.60
C PRO A 128 -12.07 7.14 -1.61
N GLU A 129 -12.33 8.00 -2.60
CA GLU A 129 -13.65 8.64 -2.74
C GLU A 129 -14.79 7.60 -2.79
N LYS A 130 -15.83 7.81 -1.98
CA LYS A 130 -16.99 6.92 -1.77
C LYS A 130 -16.74 5.66 -0.97
N TYR A 131 -15.57 5.53 -0.35
CA TYR A 131 -15.26 4.41 0.50
C TYR A 131 -14.92 4.90 1.90
N VAL A 132 -15.23 4.07 2.89
CA VAL A 132 -14.86 4.25 4.29
C VAL A 132 -14.30 2.94 4.85
N MET A 133 -13.66 2.97 6.01
CA MET A 133 -13.06 1.79 6.65
C MET A 133 -14.03 1.04 7.58
N ASN A 134 -15.17 1.64 7.92
CA ASN A 134 -16.20 1.03 8.75
C ASN A 134 -17.31 0.39 7.89
N ASN A 135 -18.06 -0.57 8.45
CA ASN A 135 -19.07 -1.34 7.73
C ASN A 135 -20.42 -1.39 8.47
N VAL A 136 -20.72 -0.30 9.17
CA VAL A 136 -21.79 -0.26 10.17
C VAL A 136 -23.09 0.35 9.66
N ASP A 137 -23.16 0.67 8.37
CA ASP A 137 -24.37 1.18 7.76
C ASP A 137 -25.33 0.03 7.38
N CYS A 138 -26.52 0.06 8.00
CA CYS A 138 -27.60 -0.87 7.73
C CYS A 138 -28.45 -0.48 6.51
N ASN A 139 -28.33 0.75 6.00
CA ASN A 139 -28.99 1.24 4.79
C ASN A 139 -28.18 2.33 4.05
N ASP A 140 -27.19 1.88 3.27
CA ASP A 140 -26.30 2.67 2.38
C ASP A 140 -26.98 3.34 1.16
N ASN A 141 -28.25 3.69 1.29
CA ASN A 141 -28.99 4.49 0.32
C ASN A 141 -29.80 5.61 0.99
N ASP A 142 -29.66 5.79 2.30
CA ASP A 142 -30.35 6.80 3.09
C ASP A 142 -29.43 7.36 4.18
N MET A 143 -28.82 8.52 3.89
CA MET A 143 -27.91 9.25 4.79
C MET A 143 -28.48 9.64 6.17
N THR A 144 -29.74 9.30 6.44
CA THR A 144 -30.41 9.53 7.73
C THR A 144 -30.49 8.26 8.57
N VAL A 145 -30.01 7.13 8.05
CA VAL A 145 -29.98 5.82 8.71
C VAL A 145 -28.52 5.39 8.88
N ASN A 146 -27.98 5.52 10.09
CA ASN A 146 -26.62 5.13 10.45
C ASN A 146 -26.46 5.07 11.95
N ILE A 147 -25.33 4.57 12.45
CA ILE A 147 -25.10 4.35 13.89
C ILE A 147 -25.19 5.59 14.79
N LEU A 148 -25.13 6.79 14.23
CA LEU A 148 -25.27 8.05 14.96
C LEU A 148 -26.67 8.66 14.86
N ALA A 149 -27.59 8.04 14.13
CA ALA A 149 -28.95 8.51 13.98
C ALA A 149 -29.78 8.33 15.26
N ASP A 150 -30.86 9.10 15.34
CA ASP A 150 -31.90 8.92 16.35
C ASP A 150 -32.99 7.97 15.81
N GLU A 151 -33.46 7.03 16.63
CA GLU A 151 -34.62 6.18 16.29
C GLU A 151 -35.90 6.99 16.07
N ILE A 152 -36.53 6.80 14.89
CA ILE A 152 -37.79 7.47 14.53
C ILE A 152 -38.97 6.52 14.76
N MET A 153 -39.52 6.60 15.97
CA MET A 153 -40.68 5.80 16.40
C MET A 153 -41.83 5.70 15.39
N GLY A 154 -42.07 4.48 14.92
CA GLY A 154 -43.21 4.08 14.10
C GLY A 154 -42.99 4.23 12.60
N ASN A 155 -41.75 4.40 12.14
CA ASN A 155 -41.40 4.36 10.72
C ASN A 155 -41.12 2.92 10.22
N GLY A 156 -40.90 1.96 11.14
CA GLY A 156 -40.61 0.57 10.82
C GLY A 156 -39.19 0.33 10.32
N MET A 157 -38.25 1.22 10.61
CA MET A 157 -36.83 1.12 10.28
C MET A 157 -36.00 1.01 11.57
N ASP A 158 -34.80 0.46 11.42
CA ASP A 158 -33.73 0.54 12.41
C ASP A 158 -32.88 1.71 11.92
N ASP A 159 -33.21 2.91 12.38
CA ASP A 159 -32.61 4.16 11.91
C ASP A 159 -31.18 4.28 12.43
N ASN A 160 -30.91 3.78 13.63
CA ASN A 160 -29.60 3.88 14.26
C ASN A 160 -28.73 2.61 14.16
N CYS A 161 -29.14 1.67 13.31
CA CYS A 161 -28.43 0.44 13.00
C CYS A 161 -28.01 -0.39 14.23
N ASN A 162 -28.76 -0.32 15.32
CA ASN A 162 -28.44 -1.01 16.57
C ASN A 162 -29.09 -2.41 16.67
N GLY A 163 -29.85 -2.81 15.64
CA GLY A 163 -30.54 -4.10 15.54
C GLY A 163 -31.93 -4.12 16.18
N LEU A 164 -32.42 -2.99 16.66
CA LEU A 164 -33.78 -2.79 17.16
C LEU A 164 -34.57 -1.92 16.17
N THR A 165 -35.88 -2.12 16.11
CA THR A 165 -36.76 -1.36 15.20
C THR A 165 -37.83 -0.70 16.03
N ASP A 166 -37.99 0.62 15.88
CA ASP A 166 -39.00 1.42 16.59
C ASP A 166 -38.97 1.19 18.12
N ALA A 167 -37.78 1.14 18.72
CA ALA A 167 -37.58 0.83 20.13
C ALA A 167 -37.05 2.03 20.94
N ASP A 168 -37.45 2.11 22.22
CA ASP A 168 -36.89 3.11 23.13
C ASP A 168 -35.47 2.67 23.49
N ASP A 169 -34.49 3.39 22.97
CA ASP A 169 -33.10 3.12 23.24
C ASP A 169 -32.60 3.76 24.53
N ILE A 170 -31.64 3.08 25.15
CA ILE A 170 -30.88 3.62 26.26
C ILE A 170 -29.98 4.71 25.69
N ARG A 171 -30.01 5.88 26.33
CA ARG A 171 -29.09 6.97 25.99
C ARG A 171 -27.83 6.89 26.83
N PHE A 172 -26.72 7.34 26.26
CA PHE A 172 -25.41 7.40 26.88
C PHE A 172 -24.91 8.85 26.93
N ILE A 173 -24.07 9.14 27.91
CA ILE A 173 -23.47 10.47 28.08
C ILE A 173 -22.50 10.69 26.91
N ASP A 174 -22.57 11.88 26.33
CA ASP A 174 -21.68 12.41 25.29
C ASP A 174 -21.22 13.79 25.81
N GLU A 175 -20.08 13.84 26.51
CA GLU A 175 -19.59 15.03 27.22
C GLU A 175 -18.74 15.95 26.33
N ASP A 176 -18.15 15.44 25.25
CA ASP A 176 -17.39 16.24 24.28
C ASP A 176 -18.17 16.64 23.01
N GLY A 177 -19.28 15.98 22.72
CA GLY A 177 -20.23 16.32 21.66
C GLY A 177 -19.84 15.79 20.27
N ASP A 178 -19.09 14.69 20.18
CA ASP A 178 -18.70 14.06 18.91
C ASP A 178 -19.77 13.10 18.33
N GLY A 179 -20.78 12.76 19.13
CA GLY A 179 -21.88 11.87 18.76
C GLY A 179 -21.72 10.42 19.26
N TYR A 180 -20.59 10.08 19.87
CA TYR A 180 -20.34 8.78 20.47
C TYR A 180 -20.51 8.85 21.98
N GLY A 181 -21.20 7.86 22.54
CA GLY A 181 -21.57 7.87 23.95
C GLY A 181 -20.63 7.02 24.79
N SER A 182 -20.36 7.43 26.02
CA SER A 182 -19.60 6.61 26.97
C SER A 182 -20.37 5.39 27.47
N GLN A 183 -19.71 4.60 28.32
CA GLN A 183 -20.33 3.45 28.99
C GLN A 183 -21.37 3.84 30.07
N ASN A 184 -21.63 5.13 30.28
CA ASN A 184 -22.54 5.62 31.31
C ASN A 184 -23.88 6.05 30.70
N GLU A 185 -24.98 5.51 31.24
CA GLU A 185 -26.33 5.89 30.80
C GLU A 185 -26.64 7.36 31.13
N ALA A 186 -27.20 8.08 30.17
CA ALA A 186 -27.73 9.41 30.32
C ALA A 186 -29.18 9.40 30.82
N ALA A 187 -29.50 10.32 31.74
CA ALA A 187 -30.84 10.41 32.31
C ALA A 187 -31.88 11.09 31.38
N ALA A 188 -31.44 11.86 30.39
CA ALA A 188 -32.33 12.56 29.45
C ALA A 188 -31.64 12.91 28.13
N ASP A 189 -30.58 13.73 28.20
CA ASP A 189 -29.85 14.23 27.03
C ASP A 189 -28.59 13.37 26.84
N GLY A 190 -28.42 12.79 25.65
CA GLY A 190 -27.35 11.85 25.31
C GLY A 190 -27.56 11.20 23.94
N VAL A 191 -26.65 10.33 23.54
CA VAL A 191 -26.65 9.62 22.24
C VAL A 191 -27.04 8.15 22.40
N PHE A 192 -27.35 7.45 21.31
CA PHE A 192 -27.92 6.09 21.35
C PHE A 192 -26.91 4.95 21.19
N ASN A 193 -25.62 5.27 21.25
CA ASN A 193 -24.53 4.32 21.20
C ASN A 193 -23.64 4.47 22.45
N ASN A 194 -22.92 3.41 22.83
CA ASN A 194 -21.99 3.40 23.97
C ASN A 194 -20.56 3.07 23.50
N LEU A 195 -20.16 3.73 22.42
CA LEU A 195 -19.00 3.37 21.62
C LEU A 195 -17.72 4.06 22.07
N ASP A 196 -17.83 5.19 22.77
CA ASP A 196 -16.69 6.04 23.11
C ASP A 196 -15.85 5.50 24.29
N CYS A 197 -14.52 5.50 24.10
CA CYS A 197 -13.52 5.14 25.09
C CYS A 197 -12.91 6.33 25.86
N ASP A 198 -13.04 7.58 25.38
CA ASP A 198 -12.64 8.82 26.07
C ASP A 198 -13.61 10.00 25.81
N ASP A 199 -14.76 9.98 26.51
CA ASP A 199 -15.87 10.97 26.55
C ASP A 199 -15.50 12.43 26.87
N LEU A 200 -14.21 12.74 26.96
CA LEU A 200 -13.69 14.08 27.17
C LEU A 200 -12.86 14.58 25.99
N ASN A 201 -12.69 13.76 24.94
CA ASN A 201 -11.84 14.05 23.81
C ASN A 201 -12.56 13.72 22.49
N PRO A 202 -13.06 14.73 21.76
CA PRO A 202 -13.88 14.52 20.57
C PRO A 202 -13.08 14.04 19.34
N ASP A 203 -11.77 13.83 19.51
CA ASP A 203 -10.90 13.21 18.51
C ASP A 203 -10.69 11.71 18.81
N VAL A 204 -11.28 11.18 19.90
CA VAL A 204 -11.16 9.78 20.36
C VAL A 204 -12.55 9.15 20.37
N HIS A 205 -12.82 8.31 19.39
CA HIS A 205 -14.09 7.59 19.26
C HIS A 205 -13.93 6.49 18.22
N PRO A 206 -14.83 5.49 18.18
CA PRO A 206 -14.80 4.51 17.11
C PRO A 206 -14.81 5.15 15.72
N TYR A 207 -13.95 4.63 14.86
CA TYR A 207 -13.74 5.10 13.49
C TYR A 207 -13.05 6.47 13.36
N ALA A 208 -12.47 6.99 14.44
CA ALA A 208 -11.46 8.04 14.33
C ALA A 208 -10.23 7.53 13.56
N THR A 209 -9.41 8.44 13.07
CA THR A 209 -8.12 8.07 12.45
C THR A 209 -7.04 8.08 13.51
N GLU A 210 -6.33 6.96 13.66
CA GLU A 210 -5.16 6.83 14.53
C GLU A 210 -4.11 7.93 14.25
N VAL A 211 -3.65 8.58 15.33
CA VAL A 211 -2.63 9.63 15.26
C VAL A 211 -1.30 9.10 15.80
N SER A 212 -0.53 8.50 14.90
CA SER A 212 0.78 7.89 15.22
C SER A 212 1.68 8.76 16.12
N GLY A 213 1.99 8.20 17.30
CA GLY A 213 2.93 8.72 18.28
C GLY A 213 2.32 9.61 19.36
N ASN A 214 0.99 9.66 19.48
CA ASN A 214 0.29 10.37 20.55
C ASN A 214 0.09 9.50 21.82
N ASN A 215 0.30 8.18 21.73
CA ASN A 215 0.07 7.18 22.80
C ASN A 215 -1.38 7.13 23.29
N ILE A 216 -2.33 7.39 22.41
CA ILE A 216 -3.77 7.30 22.61
C ILE A 216 -4.29 6.20 21.69
N ASP A 217 -5.34 5.51 22.13
CA ASP A 217 -6.17 4.62 21.32
C ASP A 217 -7.24 5.55 20.74
N ASP A 218 -6.98 6.14 19.57
CA ASP A 218 -7.84 7.19 19.01
C ASP A 218 -9.13 6.57 18.47
N ASP A 219 -9.06 5.37 17.89
CA ASP A 219 -10.21 4.69 17.28
C ASP A 219 -10.94 3.68 18.19
N CYS A 220 -10.52 3.60 19.45
CA CYS A 220 -11.12 2.75 20.49
C CYS A 220 -11.13 1.24 20.16
N ASP A 221 -10.18 0.75 19.36
CA ASP A 221 -10.08 -0.67 18.99
C ASP A 221 -9.31 -1.52 20.02
N GLY A 222 -8.68 -0.86 21.00
CA GLY A 222 -7.91 -1.47 22.08
C GLY A 222 -6.41 -1.61 21.80
N THR A 223 -5.94 -1.09 20.67
CA THR A 223 -4.53 -0.92 20.32
C THR A 223 -4.15 0.56 20.45
N ILE A 224 -2.87 0.89 20.31
CA ILE A 224 -2.38 2.27 20.48
C ILE A 224 -1.32 2.51 19.42
N ASP A 225 -1.44 3.64 18.71
CA ASP A 225 -0.47 4.13 17.73
C ASP A 225 -0.17 3.10 16.62
N GLU A 226 -1.20 2.68 15.87
CA GLU A 226 -1.03 1.81 14.68
C GLU A 226 -0.40 2.56 13.48
#